data_AF-A0A3P6CV56-F1
#
_entry.id   AF-A0A3P6CV56-F1
#
_cell.length_a   1.000
_cell.length_b   1.000
_cell.length_c   1.000
_cell.angle_alpha   90.00
_cell.angle_beta   90.00
_cell.angle_gamma   90.00
#
_symmetry.space_group_name_H-M   'P 1'
#
loop_
_entity.id
_entity.type
_entity.pdbx_description
1 polymer ?
#
loop_
_entity_poly.entity_id
_entity_poly.type
_entity_poly.pdbx_seq_one_letter_code
_entity_poly.pdbx_strand_id
1 'polypeptide(L)'
;MAAIHYIVCKESDVFMASHGGNMCCAIQGHRAYEGHTKLITPNKRQMLPYFLNKTMTETESEKMMKKLHRQSLGQPGKRVSKSWKRCYKVSCS
;
A
#
# COMPACT_ATOMS: atom_id res chain seq x y z
N MET A 1 -13.92 17.77 4.47
CA MET A 1 -12.58 17.98 3.88
C MET A 1 -12.04 16.65 3.37
N ALA A 2 -12.29 16.31 2.10
CA ALA A 2 -11.86 15.03 1.50
C ALA A 2 -11.31 15.19 0.07
N ALA A 3 -11.84 16.15 -0.70
CA ALA A 3 -11.41 16.43 -2.07
C ALA A 3 -9.91 16.79 -2.17
N ILE A 4 -9.42 17.63 -1.27
CA ILE A 4 -7.99 18.01 -1.24
C ILE A 4 -7.10 16.79 -0.99
N HIS A 5 -7.44 15.95 -0.01
CA HIS A 5 -6.69 14.72 0.25
C HIS A 5 -6.70 13.77 -0.95
N TYR A 6 -7.82 13.71 -1.69
CA TYR A 6 -7.91 12.90 -2.89
C TYR A 6 -6.96 13.37 -4.00
N ILE A 7 -6.93 14.67 -4.28
CA ILE A 7 -6.08 15.26 -5.32
C ILE A 7 -4.60 15.04 -4.97
N VAL A 8 -4.21 15.34 -3.73
CA VAL A 8 -2.82 15.15 -3.27
C VAL A 8 -2.39 13.68 -3.35
N CYS A 9 -3.25 12.74 -2.96
CA CYS A 9 -2.92 11.31 -3.07
C CYS A 9 -2.94 10.78 -4.50
N LYS A 10 -3.71 11.40 -5.40
CA LYS A 10 -3.73 11.08 -6.83
C LYS A 10 -2.39 11.48 -7.48
N GLU A 11 -1.95 12.72 -7.24
CA GLU A 11 -0.79 13.31 -7.92
C GLU A 11 0.58 12.86 -7.38
N SER A 12 0.65 12.27 -6.18
CA SER A 12 1.92 11.83 -5.62
C SER A 12 2.53 10.63 -6.37
N ASP A 13 3.84 10.42 -6.29
CA ASP A 13 4.47 9.22 -6.89
C ASP A 13 4.13 7.94 -6.12
N VAL A 14 4.10 8.05 -4.79
CA VAL A 14 3.87 6.94 -3.87
C VAL A 14 2.65 7.24 -3.02
N PHE A 15 1.77 6.24 -2.88
CA PHE A 15 0.62 6.29 -1.98
C PHE A 15 0.68 5.14 -0.99
N MET A 16 0.45 5.47 0.29
CA MET A 16 0.40 4.52 1.38
C MET A 16 -0.97 4.60 2.05
N ALA A 17 -1.70 3.50 2.00
CA ALA A 17 -3.03 3.45 2.58
C ALA A 17 -2.96 3.02 4.05
N SER A 18 -3.52 3.85 4.94
CA SER A 18 -3.73 3.46 6.32
C SER A 18 -4.81 2.39 6.43
N HIS A 19 -5.95 2.51 5.77
CA HIS A 19 -7.03 1.52 5.87
C HIS A 19 -7.67 1.25 4.51
N GLY A 20 -8.16 0.02 4.30
CA GLY A 20 -8.85 -0.40 3.09
C GLY A 20 -10.31 0.09 3.04
N GLY A 21 -10.51 1.41 3.07
CA GLY A 21 -11.82 2.06 2.94
C GLY A 21 -12.12 2.57 1.52
N ASN A 22 -13.29 3.20 1.33
CA ASN A 22 -13.74 3.66 0.01
C ASN A 22 -12.78 4.65 -0.68
N MET A 23 -12.18 5.57 0.09
CA MET A 23 -11.17 6.50 -0.42
C MET A 23 -9.95 5.77 -0.99
N CYS A 24 -9.51 4.71 -0.30
CA CYS A 24 -8.38 3.89 -0.71
C CYS A 24 -8.70 3.16 -2.02
N CYS A 25 -9.88 2.54 -2.11
CA CYS A 25 -10.33 1.89 -3.35
C CYS A 25 -10.43 2.87 -4.52
N ALA A 26 -10.93 4.10 -4.29
CA ALA A 26 -11.05 5.12 -5.32
C ALA A 26 -9.69 5.58 -5.86
N ILE A 27 -8.72 5.85 -4.97
CA ILE A 27 -7.36 6.25 -5.37
C ILE A 27 -6.63 5.08 -6.06
N GLN A 28 -6.78 3.86 -5.56
CA GLN A 28 -6.21 2.67 -6.20
C GLN A 28 -6.74 2.47 -7.62
N GLY A 29 -8.05 2.62 -7.83
CA GLY A 29 -8.65 2.54 -9.15
C GLY A 29 -8.13 3.62 -10.09
N HIS A 30 -8.01 4.86 -9.59
CA HIS A 30 -7.52 6.00 -10.36
C HIS A 30 -6.06 5.80 -10.80
N ARG A 31 -5.18 5.47 -9.85
CA ARG A 31 -3.76 5.21 -10.11
C ARG A 31 -3.53 4.00 -11.01
N ALA A 32 -4.37 2.98 -10.91
CA ALA A 32 -4.32 1.82 -11.81
C ALA A 32 -4.79 2.16 -13.23
N TYR A 33 -5.56 3.23 -13.42
CA TYR A 33 -6.03 3.67 -14.75
C TYR A 33 -5.05 4.64 -15.43
N GLU A 34 -4.46 5.57 -14.68
CA GLU A 34 -3.57 6.62 -15.23
C GLU A 34 -2.12 6.18 -15.53
N GLY A 35 -1.75 4.92 -15.29
CA GLY A 35 -0.39 4.44 -15.61
C GLY A 35 0.32 3.67 -14.51
N HIS A 36 -0.41 3.16 -13.50
CA HIS A 36 0.11 2.33 -12.41
C HIS A 36 1.25 2.99 -11.63
N THR A 37 0.90 3.92 -10.74
CA THR A 37 1.83 4.45 -9.74
C THR A 37 1.92 3.53 -8.51
N LYS A 38 3.09 3.50 -7.87
CA LYS A 38 3.42 2.54 -6.80
C LYS A 38 2.49 2.72 -5.59
N LEU A 39 1.79 1.64 -5.25
CA LEU A 39 1.01 1.52 -4.01
C LEU A 39 1.79 0.69 -3.00
N ILE A 40 1.98 1.23 -1.79
CA ILE A 40 2.57 0.51 -0.67
C ILE A 40 1.45 0.15 0.31
N THR A 41 1.23 -1.14 0.54
CA THR A 41 0.33 -1.60 1.60
C THR A 41 1.17 -2.16 2.75
N PRO A 42 1.42 -1.40 3.82
CA PRO A 42 2.27 -1.86 4.91
C PRO A 42 1.63 -3.01 5.68
N ASN A 43 2.41 -4.06 5.99
CA ASN A 43 1.95 -5.12 6.89
C ASN A 43 2.04 -4.65 8.34
N LYS A 44 1.04 -3.89 8.77
CA LYS A 44 1.01 -3.25 10.10
C LYS A 44 1.26 -4.23 11.25
N ARG A 45 0.68 -5.43 11.18
CA ARG A 45 0.82 -6.46 12.23
C ARG A 45 2.27 -6.89 12.41
N GLN A 46 2.99 -7.07 11.30
CA GLN A 46 4.40 -7.43 11.33
C GLN A 46 5.30 -6.25 11.67
N MET A 47 4.86 -5.00 11.47
CA MET A 47 5.63 -3.81 11.84
C MET A 47 5.55 -3.47 13.34
N LEU A 48 4.44 -3.78 14.01
CA LEU A 48 4.22 -3.43 15.42
C LEU A 48 5.35 -3.85 16.37
N PRO A 49 5.90 -5.09 16.29
CA PRO A 49 7.00 -5.51 17.17
C PRO A 49 8.26 -4.66 16.97
N TYR A 50 8.57 -4.26 15.73
CA TYR A 50 9.77 -3.48 15.43
C TYR A 50 9.67 -2.03 15.93
N PHE A 51 8.46 -1.46 15.99
CA PHE A 51 8.25 -0.13 16.57
C PHE A 51 8.30 -0.11 18.11
N LEU A 52 7.93 -1.22 18.75
CA LEU A 52 7.94 -1.33 20.22
C LEU A 52 9.33 -1.68 20.77
N ASN A 53 10.20 -2.28 19.95
CA ASN A 53 11.56 -2.64 20.34
C ASN A 53 12.50 -1.42 20.27
N LYS A 54 12.64 -0.72 21.40
CA LYS A 54 13.50 0.48 21.56
C LYS A 54 15.01 0.20 21.52
N THR A 55 15.40 -1.07 21.42
CA THR A 55 16.80 -1.52 21.45
C THR A 55 17.44 -1.72 20.07
N MET A 56 16.65 -1.68 18.99
CA MET A 56 17.16 -1.84 17.62
C MET A 56 17.73 -0.53 17.09
N THR A 57 18.81 -0.59 16.33
CA THR A 57 19.35 0.58 15.64
C THR A 57 18.47 0.97 14.44
N GLU A 58 18.45 2.25 14.08
CA GLU A 58 17.66 2.78 12.95
C GLU A 58 17.97 2.04 11.63
N THR A 59 19.23 1.64 11.44
CA THR A 59 19.67 0.91 10.25
C THR A 59 19.08 -0.50 10.13
N GLU A 60 18.84 -1.17 11.26
CA GLU A 60 18.26 -2.52 11.30
C GLU A 60 16.75 -2.47 11.08
N SER A 61 16.08 -1.48 11.67
CA SER A 61 14.66 -1.26 11.48
C SER A 61 14.35 -0.89 10.03
N GLU A 62 15.18 -0.07 9.38
CA GLU A 62 15.07 0.24 7.96
C GLU A 62 15.24 -0.98 7.06
N LYS A 63 16.26 -1.81 7.31
CA LYS A 63 16.49 -3.03 6.53
C LYS A 63 15.31 -3.98 6.64
N MET A 64 14.78 -4.15 7.85
CA MET A 64 13.60 -4.97 8.09
C MET A 64 12.34 -4.38 7.46
N MET A 65 12.16 -3.07 7.53
CA MET A 65 11.07 -2.36 6.86
C MET A 65 11.12 -2.62 5.34
N LYS A 66 12.27 -2.39 4.71
CA LYS A 66 12.50 -2.63 3.28
C LYS A 66 12.23 -4.10 2.92
N LYS A 67 12.64 -5.05 3.77
CA LYS A 67 12.39 -6.49 3.58
C LYS A 67 10.90 -6.85 3.65
N LEU A 68 10.18 -6.34 4.65
CA LEU A 68 8.74 -6.58 4.83
C LEU A 68 7.91 -5.99 3.68
N HIS A 69 8.31 -4.82 3.16
CA HIS A 69 7.56 -4.13 2.10
C HIS A 69 7.95 -4.54 0.68
N ARG A 70 9.04 -5.29 0.49
CA ARG A 70 9.54 -5.70 -0.83
C ARG A 70 8.49 -6.42 -1.68
N GLN A 71 7.63 -7.21 -1.05
CA GLN A 71 6.55 -7.97 -1.72
C GLN A 71 5.20 -7.24 -1.73
N SER A 72 5.08 -6.14 -0.98
CA SER A 72 3.83 -5.37 -0.82
C SER A 72 3.75 -4.16 -1.74
N LEU A 73 4.73 -4.02 -2.65
CA LEU A 73 4.67 -3.10 -3.77
C LEU A 73 3.61 -3.63 -4.73
N GLY A 74 2.48 -2.93 -4.84
CA GLY A 74 1.40 -3.30 -5.75
C GLY A 74 1.95 -3.46 -7.16
N GLN A 75 1.88 -4.69 -7.71
CA GLN A 75 2.24 -4.96 -9.10
C GLN A 75 1.08 -4.60 -10.02
N PRO A 76 1.34 -4.24 -11.30
CA PRO A 76 0.27 -4.09 -12.28
C PRO A 76 -0.40 -5.44 -12.51
N GLY A 77 -1.56 -5.66 -11.88
CA GLY A 77 -2.36 -6.85 -12.12
C GLY A 77 -3.12 -6.71 -13.44
N LYS A 78 -3.07 -7.74 -14.31
CA LYS A 78 -3.95 -7.81 -15.48
C LYS A 78 -5.41 -7.83 -15.01
N ARG A 79 -6.25 -6.92 -15.52
CA ARG A 79 -7.68 -6.89 -15.21
C ARG A 79 -8.33 -8.16 -15.75
N VAL A 80 -8.66 -9.11 -14.88
CA VAL A 80 -9.57 -10.21 -15.21
C VAL A 80 -10.97 -9.74 -14.90
N SER A 81 -11.88 -9.79 -15.88
CA SER A 81 -13.30 -9.44 -15.71
C SER A 81 -13.98 -10.44 -14.78
N LYS A 82 -13.86 -10.26 -13.46
CA LYS A 82 -14.65 -11.01 -12.47
C LYS A 82 -15.21 -10.08 -11.40
N SER A 83 -16.46 -10.35 -11.05
CA SER A 83 -17.32 -9.60 -10.16
C SER A 83 -16.61 -9.13 -8.90
N TRP A 84 -16.95 -7.90 -8.47
CA TRP A 84 -16.73 -7.29 -7.16
C TRP A 84 -16.07 -8.19 -6.11
N LYS A 85 -14.77 -8.48 -6.28
CA LYS A 85 -13.95 -9.11 -5.26
C LYS A 85 -12.89 -8.09 -4.89
N ARG A 86 -12.98 -7.66 -3.62
CA ARG A 86 -11.98 -6.92 -2.84
C ARG A 86 -10.71 -6.66 -3.61
N CYS A 87 -10.47 -5.39 -3.93
CA CYS A 87 -9.20 -4.89 -4.45
C CYS A 87 -8.06 -5.59 -3.68
N TYR A 88 -7.37 -6.48 -4.40
CA TYR A 88 -6.15 -7.19 -4.02
C TYR A 88 -6.26 -8.09 -2.78
N LYS A 89 -6.73 -9.33 -2.98
CA LYS A 89 -6.26 -10.44 -2.16
C LYS A 89 -4.82 -10.72 -2.59
N VAL A 90 -3.84 -10.31 -1.78
CA VAL A 90 -2.47 -10.83 -1.88
C VAL A 90 -2.55 -12.29 -1.47
N SER A 91 -2.76 -13.17 -2.45
CA SER A 91 -2.59 -14.60 -2.29
C SER A 91 -1.15 -14.89 -2.66
N CYS A 92 -0.30 -15.09 -1.65
CA CYS A 92 0.86 -15.94 -1.82
C CYS A 92 0.44 -17.34 -1.31
N SER A 93 0.92 -18.36 -2.01
CA SER A 93 0.66 -19.80 -1.86
C SER A 93 0.32 -20.31 -0.48
#